data_AF-A0A8S2ZVD8-F1
#
_entry.id   AF-A0A8S2ZVD8-F1
#
_cell.length_a   1.000
_cell.length_b   1.000
_cell.length_c   1.000
_cell.angle_alpha   90.00
_cell.angle_beta   90.00
_cell.angle_gamma   90.00
#
_symmetry.space_group_name_H-M   'P 1'
#
loop_
_entity.id
_entity.type
_entity.pdbx_description
1 polymer ?
#
loop_
_entity_poly.entity_id
_entity_poly.type
_entity_poly.pdbx_seq_one_letter_code
_entity_poly.pdbx_strand_id
1 'polypeptide(L)' 'NTKGDGSNTYLLLGPIGTGAFGNDVQDIAKLFREILQSKMMGSNGPIRQAFSNIWFVCTDAWKNEIFEEIFSKIEV' A
#
# COMPACT_ATOMS: atom_id res chain seq x y z
N ASN A 1 7.84 -11.60 -13.84
CA ASN A 1 8.98 -11.88 -12.95
C ASN A 1 9.62 -13.21 -13.37
N THR A 2 10.47 -13.22 -14.39
CA THR A 2 11.12 -14.46 -14.90
C THR A 2 12.45 -14.78 -14.21
N LYS A 3 12.93 -13.90 -13.32
CA LYS A 3 14.18 -14.05 -12.56
C LYS A 3 13.99 -14.21 -11.03
N GLY A 4 12.77 -14.07 -10.52
CA GLY A 4 12.41 -14.34 -9.12
C GLY A 4 12.84 -13.28 -8.09
N ASP A 5 13.48 -12.19 -8.51
CA ASP A 5 14.07 -11.17 -7.62
C ASP A 5 13.11 -10.04 -7.24
N GLY A 6 11.92 -9.99 -7.87
CA GLY A 6 10.87 -9.00 -7.55
C GLY A 6 11.13 -7.59 -8.07
N SER A 7 12.30 -7.33 -8.67
CA SER A 7 12.79 -5.99 -9.06
C SER A 7 11.97 -5.26 -10.12
N ASN A 8 11.06 -5.97 -10.81
CA ASN A 8 10.11 -5.44 -11.79
C ASN A 8 8.66 -5.79 -11.43
N THR A 9 8.32 -5.74 -10.14
CA THR A 9 6.98 -6.05 -9.65
C THR A 9 6.29 -4.76 -9.23
N TYR A 10 5.13 -4.53 -9.82
CA TYR A 10 4.30 -3.37 -9.58
C TYR A 10 3.03 -3.81 -8.86
N LEU A 11 2.59 -3.03 -7.89
CA LEU A 11 1.35 -3.29 -7.17
C LEU A 11 0.39 -2.11 -7.33
N LEU A 12 -0.81 -2.39 -7.81
CA LEU A 12 -1.90 -1.43 -7.87
C LEU A 12 -2.96 -1.86 -6.85
N LEU A 13 -3.20 -1.01 -5.86
CA LEU A 13 -4.15 -1.22 -4.77
C LEU A 13 -5.22 -0.13 -4.80
N GLY A 14 -6.30 -0.35 -4.05
CA GLY A 14 -7.34 0.64 -3.82
C GLY A 14 -7.77 0.66 -2.36
N PRO A 15 -8.68 1.57 -1.98
CA PRO A 15 -9.21 1.66 -0.62
C PRO A 15 -10.23 0.52 -0.38
N ILE A 16 -9.72 -0.70 -0.22
CA ILE A 16 -10.52 -1.93 -0.15
C ILE A 16 -11.58 -1.85 0.96
N GLY A 17 -12.83 -2.16 0.62
CA GLY A 17 -13.91 -2.24 1.58
C GLY A 17 -14.48 -0.89 2.06
N THR A 18 -14.01 0.24 1.53
CA THR A 18 -14.49 1.58 1.94
C THR A 18 -15.72 2.08 1.18
N GLY A 19 -16.30 1.22 0.32
CA GLY A 19 -17.53 1.48 -0.42
C GLY A 19 -18.72 0.80 0.25
N ALA A 20 -19.34 -0.17 -0.43
CA ALA A 20 -20.51 -0.90 0.08
C ALA A 20 -20.30 -1.60 1.43
N PHE A 21 -19.06 -2.00 1.75
CA PHE A 21 -18.72 -2.64 3.02
C PHE A 21 -18.56 -1.64 4.18
N GLY A 22 -18.49 -0.34 3.90
CA GLY A 22 -18.53 0.70 4.93
C GLY A 22 -17.31 0.80 5.85
N ASN A 23 -16.17 0.20 5.49
CA ASN A 23 -14.94 0.36 6.27
C ASN A 23 -14.47 1.82 6.24
N ASP A 24 -13.91 2.28 7.36
CA ASP A 24 -13.29 3.59 7.43
C ASP A 24 -12.02 3.63 6.55
N VAL A 25 -11.91 4.65 5.71
CA VAL A 25 -10.81 4.78 4.76
C VAL A 25 -9.49 5.11 5.45
N GLN A 26 -9.50 5.84 6.56
CA GLN A 26 -8.28 6.13 7.32
C GLN A 26 -7.74 4.87 7.96
N ASP A 27 -8.62 4.04 8.52
CA ASP A 27 -8.23 2.77 9.14
C ASP A 27 -7.65 1.80 8.11
N ILE A 28 -8.28 1.68 6.94
CA ILE A 28 -7.74 0.86 5.84
C ILE A 28 -6.39 1.39 5.36
N ALA A 29 -6.22 2.71 5.20
CA ALA A 29 -4.95 3.31 4.82
C ALA A 29 -3.83 3.07 5.86
N LYS A 30 -4.13 3.24 7.15
CA LYS A 30 -3.20 2.94 8.25
C LYS A 30 -2.81 1.46 8.27
N LEU A 31 -3.78 0.56 8.06
CA LEU A 31 -3.55 -0.88 8.01
C LEU A 31 -2.62 -1.25 6.85
N PHE A 32 -2.86 -0.70 5.65
CA PHE A 32 -1.96 -0.92 4.51
C PHE A 32 -0.55 -0.43 4.80
N ARG A 33 -0.42 0.75 5.42
CA ARG A 33 0.88 1.28 5.83
C ARG A 33 1.60 0.32 6.78
N GLU A 34 0.92 -0.16 7.82
CA GLU A 34 1.49 -1.12 8.78
C GLU A 34 1.96 -2.40 8.09
N ILE A 35 1.12 -2.99 7.25
CA ILE A 35 1.46 -4.21 6.52
C ILE A 35 2.67 -3.98 5.61
N LEU A 36 2.70 -2.89 4.85
CA LEU A 36 3.80 -2.61 3.93
C LEU A 36 5.12 -2.32 4.65
N GLN A 37 5.06 -1.84 5.89
CA GLN A 37 6.22 -1.64 6.77
C GLN A 37 6.64 -2.93 7.50
N SER A 38 5.75 -3.92 7.60
CA SER A 38 6.05 -5.22 8.23
C SER A 38 7.04 -6.05 7.41
N LYS A 39 7.76 -6.95 8.08
CA LYS A 39 8.62 -7.94 7.42
C LYS A 39 7.79 -9.15 7.00
N MET A 40 7.94 -9.56 5.75
CA MET A 40 7.43 -10.86 5.30
C MET A 40 8.31 -11.98 5.89
N MET A 41 7.73 -13.13 6.20
CA MET A 41 8.50 -14.29 6.64
C MET A 41 9.58 -14.63 5.62
N GLY A 42 10.85 -14.65 6.06
CA GLY A 42 12.01 -14.90 5.18
C GLY A 42 12.50 -13.71 4.35
N SER A 43 11.98 -12.50 4.56
CA SER A 43 12.45 -11.29 3.87
C SER A 43 13.54 -10.53 4.65
N ASN A 44 14.45 -9.90 3.90
CA ASN A 44 15.53 -9.07 4.46
C ASN A 44 15.08 -7.64 4.81
N GLY A 45 13.83 -7.28 4.52
CA GLY A 45 13.31 -5.91 4.70
C GLY A 45 11.78 -5.86 4.68
N PRO A 46 11.19 -4.65 4.79
CA PRO A 46 9.74 -4.46 4.72
C PRO A 46 9.13 -5.00 3.42
N ILE A 47 7.87 -5.43 3.47
CA ILE A 47 7.09 -5.87 2.30
C ILE A 47 7.14 -4.83 1.17
N ARG A 48 7.13 -3.53 1.49
CA ARG A 48 7.24 -2.45 0.50
C ARG A 48 8.44 -2.61 -0.44
N GLN A 49 9.56 -3.15 0.04
CA GLN A 49 10.79 -3.32 -0.75
C GLN A 49 10.71 -4.48 -1.75
N ALA A 50 9.72 -5.36 -1.63
CA ALA A 50 9.48 -6.43 -2.61
C ALA A 50 8.89 -5.90 -3.93
N PHE A 51 8.42 -4.65 -3.96
CA PHE A 51 7.79 -4.02 -5.11
C PHE A 51 8.56 -2.77 -5.51
N SER A 52 8.75 -2.58 -6.82
CA SER A 52 9.39 -1.37 -7.34
C SER A 52 8.50 -0.16 -7.08
N ASN A 53 7.20 -0.30 -7.36
CA ASN A 53 6.20 0.74 -7.12
C ASN A 53 4.91 0.13 -6.55
N ILE A 54 4.28 0.92 -5.67
CA ILE A 54 2.95 0.64 -5.14
C ILE A 54 2.11 1.89 -5.38
N TRP A 55 1.00 1.74 -6.08
CA TRP A 55 0.05 2.82 -6.33
C TRP A 55 -1.27 2.51 -5.63
N PHE A 56 -1.81 3.47 -4.91
CA PHE A 56 -3.17 3.44 -4.39
C PHE A 56 -4.05 4.29 -5.31
N VAL A 57 -5.04 3.67 -5.94
CA VAL A 57 -5.89 4.33 -6.94
C VAL A 57 -7.37 4.10 -6.60
N CYS A 58 -8.11 5.21 -6.56
CA CYS A 58 -9.55 5.26 -6.43
C CYS A 58 -10.12 6.32 -7.39
N THR A 59 -11.36 6.12 -7.83
CA THR A 59 -12.11 7.15 -8.57
C THR A 59 -12.52 8.32 -7.68
N ASP A 60 -12.66 8.08 -6.37
CA ASP A 60 -13.03 9.09 -5.40
C ASP A 60 -11.77 9.84 -4.94
N ALA A 61 -11.63 11.10 -5.37
CA ALA A 61 -10.44 11.92 -5.10
C ALA A 61 -10.11 12.01 -3.59
N TRP A 62 -11.11 12.25 -2.75
CA TRP A 62 -10.93 12.39 -1.30
C TRP A 62 -10.36 11.12 -0.63
N LYS A 63 -10.58 9.93 -1.19
CA LYS A 63 -9.97 8.69 -0.67
C LYS A 63 -8.49 8.62 -1.03
N ASN A 64 -8.12 9.08 -2.23
CA ASN A 64 -6.73 9.17 -2.64
C ASN A 64 -5.95 10.15 -1.76
N GLU A 65 -6.55 11.31 -1.45
CA GLU A 65 -5.97 12.34 -0.57
C GLU A 65 -5.67 11.78 0.83
N ILE A 66 -6.58 10.99 1.41
CA ILE A 66 -6.36 10.36 2.72
C ILE A 66 -5.19 9.36 2.68
N PHE A 67 -5.11 8.54 1.63
CA PHE A 67 -3.98 7.63 1.45
C PHE A 67 -2.67 8.41 1.27
N GLU A 68 -2.67 9.47 0.47
CA GLU A 68 -1.50 10.33 0.28
C GLU A 68 -1.04 10.99 1.59
N GLU A 69 -1.98 11.51 2.40
CA GLU A 69 -1.66 12.11 3.70
C GLU A 69 -1.02 11.08 4.67
N ILE A 70 -1.55 9.86 4.71
CA ILE A 70 -1.07 8.82 5.63
C ILE A 70 0.32 8.30 5.23
N PHE A 71 0.59 8.23 3.92
CA PHE A 71 1.86 7.73 3.39
C PHE A 71 2.94 8.82 3.22
N SER A 72 2.57 10.10 3.08
CA SER A 72 3.52 11.22 3.00
C SER A 72 4.16 11.59 4.34
N LYS A 73 3.58 11.16 5.47
CA LYS A 73 4.15 11.33 6.82
C LYS A 73 5.41 10.47 7.10
N ILE A 74 6.07 9.97 6.05
CA ILE A 74 7.29 9.17 6.11
C ILE A 74 8.34 9.91 5.28
N GLU A 75 9.16 10.71 5.96
CA GLU A 75 10.51 11.02 5.47
C GLU A 75 11.36 9.75 5.59
N VAL A 76 12.21 9.54 4.58
CA VAL A 76 13.17 8.43 4.44
C VAL A 76 14.24 8.50 5.52
#